data_AF-A0A915MM83-F1
#
_entry.id   AF-A0A915MM83-F1
#
_cell.length_a   1.000
_cell.length_b   1.000
_cell.length_c   1.000
_cell.angle_alpha   90.00
_cell.angle_beta   90.00
_cell.angle_gamma   90.00
#
_symmetry.space_group_name_H-M   'P 1'
#
loop_
_entity.id
_entity.type
_entity.pdbx_description
1 polymer ?
#
loop_
_entity_poly.entity_id
_entity_poly.type
_entity_poly.pdbx_seq_one_letter_code
_entity_poly.pdbx_strand_id
1 'polypeptide(L)'
;DSNGKPVQRMFLNPAITPVFNLNNPAFRVFDYNRKNFYIKDIRTFYVNLDELNQKGSNQVKTVLEYSMRKVYGLKTFDANEMNNLAERFATDDRLFNLYIRYRGVMNENDNLYIDRKIYICVIENVDLDELKNCISNND
;
A
#
# COMPACT_ATOMS: atom_id res chain seq x y z
N ASP A 1 -19.24 9.85 0.45
CA ASP A 1 -20.55 10.11 -0.19
C ASP A 1 -20.58 11.59 -0.51
N SER A 2 -21.72 12.16 -0.91
CA SER A 2 -21.81 13.60 -1.21
C SER A 2 -21.51 14.52 -0.02
N ASN A 3 -21.41 13.97 1.20
CA ASN A 3 -21.11 14.70 2.43
C ASN A 3 -19.68 14.45 2.93
N GLY A 4 -18.82 13.84 2.10
CA GLY A 4 -17.43 13.51 2.47
C GLY A 4 -17.28 12.27 3.35
N LYS A 5 -18.34 11.50 3.62
CA LYS A 5 -18.23 10.28 4.43
C LYS A 5 -17.54 9.15 3.65
N PRO A 6 -16.53 8.46 4.20
CA PRO A 6 -15.93 7.29 3.57
C PRO A 6 -16.96 6.16 3.43
N VAL A 7 -17.15 5.65 2.21
CA VAL A 7 -18.14 4.59 1.92
C VAL A 7 -17.52 3.35 1.30
N GLN A 8 -16.39 3.49 0.61
CA GLN A 8 -15.70 2.39 -0.04
C GLN A 8 -14.19 2.51 0.18
N ARG A 9 -13.49 1.40 -0.01
CA ARG A 9 -12.05 1.26 0.06
C ARG A 9 -11.61 0.29 -1.02
N MET A 10 -10.47 0.55 -1.62
CA MET A 10 -9.86 -0.29 -2.65
C MET A 10 -8.43 -0.61 -2.23
N PHE A 11 -8.05 -1.88 -2.38
CA PHE A 11 -6.68 -2.31 -2.13
C PHE A 11 -5.99 -2.60 -3.45
N LEU A 12 -5.08 -1.71 -3.85
CA LEU A 12 -4.18 -1.95 -4.97
C LEU A 12 -3.09 -2.92 -4.50
N ASN A 13 -2.93 -4.03 -5.22
CA ASN A 13 -1.99 -5.09 -4.88
C ASN A 13 -0.72 -4.97 -5.71
N PRO A 14 0.45 -5.33 -5.16
CA PRO A 14 1.69 -5.32 -5.93
C PRO A 14 1.64 -6.38 -7.03
N ALA A 15 2.51 -6.20 -8.03
CA ALA A 15 2.64 -7.13 -9.13
C ALA A 15 3.60 -8.28 -8.80
N ILE A 16 3.35 -9.44 -9.41
CA ILE A 16 4.34 -10.53 -9.47
C ILE A 16 5.49 -10.13 -10.41
N THR A 17 5.16 -9.44 -11.51
CA THR A 17 6.17 -9.05 -12.49
C THR A 17 7.05 -7.92 -11.94
N PRO A 18 8.39 -8.03 -11.98
CA PRO A 18 9.30 -6.98 -11.54
C PRO A 18 9.69 -6.03 -12.67
N VAL A 19 8.84 -5.88 -13.69
CA VAL A 19 9.12 -5.03 -14.86
C VAL A 19 9.43 -3.60 -14.37
N PHE A 20 10.44 -2.98 -14.96
CA PHE A 20 11.02 -1.69 -14.58
C PHE A 20 11.93 -1.68 -13.33
N ASN A 21 12.18 -2.83 -12.69
CA ASN A 21 13.02 -2.93 -11.49
C ASN A 21 12.56 -1.98 -10.36
N LEU A 22 11.25 -1.73 -10.27
CA LEU A 22 10.62 -0.85 -9.27
C LEU A 22 10.03 -1.63 -8.09
N ASN A 23 9.92 -2.96 -8.19
CA ASN A 23 9.38 -3.81 -7.13
C ASN A 23 10.00 -5.22 -7.20
N ASN A 24 10.08 -5.86 -6.04
CA ASN A 24 10.23 -7.31 -5.99
C ASN A 24 8.92 -8.00 -6.42
N PRO A 25 8.98 -9.25 -6.94
CA PRO A 25 7.78 -10.07 -7.14
C PRO A 25 7.01 -10.25 -5.83
N ALA A 26 5.72 -9.90 -5.81
CA ALA A 26 4.90 -10.03 -4.62
C ALA A 26 3.45 -10.42 -4.89
N PHE A 27 2.82 -10.94 -3.84
CA PHE A 27 1.40 -11.24 -3.78
C PHE A 27 0.85 -10.96 -2.38
N ARG A 28 -0.47 -10.93 -2.26
CA ARG A 28 -1.15 -10.59 -1.01
C ARG A 28 -2.20 -11.62 -0.64
N VAL A 29 -2.27 -11.93 0.65
CA VAL A 29 -3.24 -12.84 1.25
C VAL A 29 -4.18 -12.03 2.13
N PHE A 30 -5.48 -12.18 1.88
CA PHE A 30 -6.53 -11.56 2.68
C PHE A 30 -7.09 -12.61 3.63
N ASP A 31 -6.88 -12.40 4.93
CA ASP A 31 -7.55 -13.17 5.96
C ASP A 31 -8.89 -12.50 6.25
N TYR A 32 -10.00 -13.22 6.15
CA TYR A 32 -11.33 -12.65 6.37
C TYR A 32 -12.27 -13.62 7.09
N ASN A 33 -13.32 -13.07 7.70
CA ASN A 33 -14.41 -13.86 8.25
C ASN A 33 -15.36 -14.29 7.13
N ARG A 34 -15.48 -15.61 6.91
CA ARG A 34 -16.29 -16.18 5.82
C ARG A 34 -17.80 -15.91 5.92
N LYS A 35 -18.32 -15.51 7.09
CA LYS A 35 -19.76 -15.23 7.29
C LYS A 35 -20.15 -13.82 6.88
N ASN A 36 -19.31 -12.83 7.18
CA ASN A 36 -19.61 -11.41 6.97
C ASN A 36 -18.58 -10.67 6.12
N PHE A 37 -17.60 -11.40 5.57
CA PHE A 37 -16.52 -10.89 4.73
C PHE A 37 -15.63 -9.82 5.36
N TYR A 38 -15.68 -9.68 6.69
CA TYR A 38 -14.83 -8.72 7.38
C TYR A 38 -13.37 -9.16 7.30
N ILE A 39 -12.55 -8.29 6.72
CA ILE A 39 -11.12 -8.49 6.60
C ILE A 39 -10.52 -8.43 8.01
N LYS A 40 -9.84 -9.51 8.38
CA LYS A 40 -9.09 -9.65 9.62
C LYS A 40 -7.68 -9.12 9.44
N ASP A 41 -7.01 -9.44 8.33
CA ASP A 41 -5.69 -8.91 8.03
C ASP A 41 -5.41 -8.99 6.53
N ILE A 42 -4.45 -8.19 6.09
CA ILE A 42 -3.92 -8.17 4.74
C ILE A 42 -2.41 -8.36 4.87
N ARG A 43 -1.92 -9.49 4.39
CA ARG A 43 -0.50 -9.86 4.48
C ARG A 43 0.13 -9.87 3.10
N THR A 44 1.18 -9.10 2.92
CA THR A 44 1.93 -9.06 1.66
C THR A 44 3.16 -9.95 1.80
N PHE A 45 3.43 -10.76 0.79
CA PHE A 45 4.61 -11.62 0.69
C PHE A 45 5.37 -11.26 -0.57
N TYR A 46 6.69 -11.34 -0.50
CA TYR A 46 7.56 -11.05 -1.63
C TYR A 46 8.68 -12.08 -1.77
N VAL A 47 9.32 -12.07 -2.93
CA VAL A 47 10.55 -12.81 -3.22
C VAL A 47 11.65 -11.79 -3.45
N ASN A 48 12.79 -11.90 -2.76
CA ASN A 48 13.93 -11.03 -3.03
C ASN A 48 14.48 -11.36 -4.43
N LEU A 49 14.39 -10.41 -5.36
CA LEU A 49 14.76 -10.60 -6.75
C LEU A 49 16.26 -10.77 -6.94
N ASP A 50 17.08 -10.06 -6.17
CA ASP A 50 18.54 -10.19 -6.24
C ASP A 50 18.99 -11.59 -5.77
N GLU A 51 18.40 -12.07 -4.67
CA GLU A 51 18.65 -13.43 -4.18
C GLU A 51 18.18 -14.48 -5.21
N LEU A 52 17.01 -14.26 -5.83
CA LEU A 52 16.46 -15.12 -6.86
C LEU A 52 17.39 -15.21 -8.08
N ASN A 53 17.92 -14.07 -8.53
CA ASN A 53 18.85 -13.99 -9.64
C ASN A 53 20.18 -14.70 -9.35
N GLN A 54 20.65 -14.68 -8.10
CA GLN A 54 21.92 -15.30 -7.69
C GLN A 54 21.81 -16.81 -7.44
N LYS A 55 20.72 -17.25 -6.79
CA LYS A 55 20.59 -18.64 -6.28
C LYS A 55 19.64 -19.51 -7.11
N GLY A 56 18.79 -18.90 -7.93
CA GLY A 56 17.74 -19.57 -8.68
C GLY A 56 16.51 -19.93 -7.85
N SER A 57 15.40 -20.23 -8.52
CA SER A 57 14.07 -20.43 -7.90
C SER A 57 14.00 -21.61 -6.94
N ASN A 58 14.84 -22.64 -7.12
CA ASN A 58 14.85 -23.82 -6.25
C ASN A 58 15.38 -23.53 -4.83
N GLN A 59 16.05 -22.39 -4.62
CA GLN A 59 16.71 -22.06 -3.36
C GLN A 59 16.11 -20.84 -2.66
N VAL A 60 15.19 -20.11 -3.31
CA VAL A 60 14.60 -18.89 -2.77
C VAL A 60 13.16 -19.13 -2.35
N LYS A 61 12.80 -18.62 -1.17
CA LYS A 61 11.45 -18.73 -0.60
C LYS A 61 10.75 -17.38 -0.61
N THR A 62 9.42 -17.43 -0.59
CA THR A 62 8.60 -16.25 -0.31
C THR A 62 8.76 -15.88 1.16
N VAL A 63 8.89 -14.58 1.42
CA VAL A 63 9.05 -14.02 2.77
C VAL A 63 7.86 -13.12 3.07
N LEU A 64 7.37 -13.14 4.31
CA LEU A 64 6.38 -12.17 4.77
C LEU A 64 7.00 -10.79 4.74
N GLU A 65 6.46 -9.90 3.92
CA GLU A 65 6.87 -8.50 3.87
C GLU A 65 6.29 -7.76 5.07
N TYR A 66 4.96 -7.76 5.20
CA TYR A 66 4.27 -7.16 6.33
C TYR A 66 2.84 -7.64 6.50
N SER A 67 2.32 -7.45 7.71
CA SER A 67 0.90 -7.45 8.05
C SER A 67 0.44 -6.00 8.11
N MET A 68 -0.53 -5.65 7.26
CA MET A 68 -1.08 -4.29 7.20
C MET A 68 -1.69 -3.88 8.55
N ARG A 69 -2.37 -4.82 9.22
CA ARG A 69 -2.91 -4.60 10.57
C ARG A 69 -1.81 -4.20 11.55
N LYS A 70 -0.71 -4.95 11.59
CA LYS A 70 0.37 -4.73 12.57
C LYS A 70 1.14 -3.45 12.29
N VAL A 71 1.49 -3.21 11.03
CA VAL A 71 2.30 -2.04 10.63
C VAL A 71 1.56 -0.73 10.91
N TYR A 72 0.28 -0.64 10.53
CA TYR A 72 -0.47 0.61 10.62
C TYR A 72 -1.33 0.72 11.88
N GLY A 73 -1.35 -0.31 12.73
CA GLY A 73 -2.08 -0.34 14.00
C GLY A 73 -3.60 -0.42 13.82
N LEU A 74 -4.08 -1.10 12.78
CA LEU A 74 -5.48 -1.07 12.36
C LEU A 74 -6.37 -1.95 13.23
N LYS A 75 -7.55 -1.46 13.58
CA LYS A 75 -8.58 -2.25 14.28
C LYS A 75 -9.49 -2.96 13.30
N THR A 76 -9.85 -2.28 12.21
CA THR A 76 -10.70 -2.80 11.12
C THR A 76 -10.08 -2.47 9.76
N PHE A 77 -10.79 -2.84 8.69
CA PHE A 77 -10.45 -2.49 7.30
C PHE A 77 -11.70 -1.94 6.59
N ASP A 78 -12.57 -1.27 7.35
CA ASP A 78 -13.71 -0.55 6.80
C ASP A 78 -13.28 0.80 6.20
N ALA A 79 -14.20 1.49 5.53
CA ALA A 79 -13.87 2.73 4.83
C ALA A 79 -13.41 3.85 5.77
N ASN A 80 -13.95 3.93 6.99
CA ASN A 80 -13.58 4.96 7.95
C ASN A 80 -12.17 4.73 8.48
N GLU A 81 -11.84 3.50 8.86
CA GLU A 81 -10.50 3.18 9.37
C GLU A 81 -9.43 3.38 8.27
N MET A 82 -9.74 3.07 7.01
CA MET A 82 -8.82 3.33 5.89
C MET A 82 -8.67 4.82 5.60
N ASN A 83 -9.74 5.61 5.70
CA ASN A 83 -9.67 7.07 5.57
C ASN A 83 -8.83 7.70 6.69
N ASN A 84 -9.04 7.28 7.95
CA ASN A 84 -8.23 7.72 9.08
C ASN A 84 -6.74 7.39 8.88
N LEU A 85 -6.42 6.26 8.24
CA LEU A 85 -5.05 5.94 7.88
C LEU A 85 -4.48 6.90 6.83
N ALA A 86 -5.27 7.25 5.80
CA ALA A 86 -4.87 8.21 4.77
C ALA A 86 -4.58 9.60 5.37
N GLU A 87 -5.47 10.11 6.22
CA GLU A 87 -5.28 11.39 6.93
C GLU A 87 -4.00 11.38 7.79
N ARG A 88 -3.70 10.25 8.44
CA ARG A 88 -2.45 10.11 9.22
C ARG A 88 -1.22 10.13 8.33
N PHE A 89 -1.27 9.61 7.11
CA PHE A 89 -0.14 9.69 6.19
C PHE A 89 0.22 11.14 5.82
N ALA A 90 -0.73 12.07 5.86
CA ALA A 90 -0.46 13.48 5.58
C ALA A 90 0.47 14.12 6.63
N THR A 91 0.36 13.68 7.89
CA THR A 91 0.99 14.35 9.04
C THR A 91 2.02 13.51 9.81
N ASP A 92 1.99 12.18 9.68
CA ASP A 92 2.93 11.26 10.35
C ASP A 92 4.00 10.77 9.36
N ASP A 93 5.17 11.44 9.40
CA ASP A 93 6.32 11.13 8.55
C ASP A 93 6.76 9.66 8.64
N ARG A 94 6.74 9.10 9.86
CA ARG A 94 7.18 7.72 10.08
C ARG A 94 6.22 6.75 9.40
N LEU A 95 4.92 6.99 9.54
CA LEU A 95 3.88 6.16 8.95
C LEU A 95 3.88 6.27 7.42
N PHE A 96 4.05 7.48 6.90
CA PHE A 96 4.16 7.71 5.46
C PHE A 96 5.41 7.04 4.87
N ASN A 97 6.56 7.15 5.52
CA ASN A 97 7.79 6.48 5.08
C ASN A 97 7.67 4.95 5.08
N LEU A 98 6.95 4.37 6.05
CA LEU A 98 6.61 2.94 6.01
C LEU A 98 5.74 2.59 4.80
N TYR A 99 4.72 3.40 4.51
CA TYR A 99 3.88 3.21 3.32
C TYR A 99 4.69 3.24 2.03
N ILE A 100 5.57 4.22 1.86
CA ILE A 100 6.44 4.34 0.70
C ILE A 100 7.37 3.13 0.58
N ARG A 101 7.97 2.68 1.69
CA ARG A 101 8.82 1.47 1.69
C ARG A 101 8.07 0.22 1.23
N TYR A 102 6.84 0.02 1.72
CA TYR A 102 6.03 -1.14 1.33
C TYR A 102 5.40 -1.02 -0.06
N ARG A 103 5.25 0.21 -0.59
CA ARG A 103 4.86 0.44 -1.99
C ARG A 103 5.94 -0.06 -2.95
N GLY A 104 7.22 0.16 -2.64
CA GLY A 104 8.36 -0.36 -3.40
C GLY A 104 8.61 -1.87 -3.24
N VAL A 105 7.80 -2.57 -2.44
CA VAL A 105 7.95 -4.02 -2.17
C VAL A 105 9.37 -4.37 -1.71
N MET A 106 9.90 -3.60 -0.75
CA MET A 106 11.27 -3.77 -0.22
C MET A 106 12.38 -3.70 -1.28
N ASN A 107 12.13 -3.05 -2.42
CA ASN A 107 13.16 -2.79 -3.42
C ASN A 107 14.02 -1.59 -2.97
N GLU A 108 15.32 -1.82 -2.80
CA GLU A 108 16.27 -0.80 -2.36
C GLU A 108 16.68 0.18 -3.48
N ASN A 109 16.37 -0.15 -4.74
CA ASN A 109 16.67 0.68 -5.90
C ASN A 109 15.54 1.66 -6.26
N ASP A 110 14.47 1.74 -5.45
CA ASP A 110 13.38 2.70 -5.67
C ASP A 110 13.85 4.14 -5.31
N ASN A 111 14.50 4.80 -6.27
CA ASN A 111 14.97 6.18 -6.18
C ASN A 111 13.92 7.19 -6.68
N LEU A 112 12.64 6.82 -6.69
CA LEU A 112 11.58 7.74 -7.11
C LEU A 112 11.51 8.96 -6.19
N TYR A 113 11.43 10.15 -6.77
CA TYR A 113 11.08 11.36 -6.02
C TYR A 113 9.66 11.18 -5.46
N ILE A 114 9.53 11.31 -4.14
CA ILE A 114 8.26 11.12 -3.44
C ILE A 114 7.74 12.48 -2.97
N ASP A 115 6.73 12.97 -3.67
CA ASP A 115 5.93 14.10 -3.21
C ASP A 115 4.77 13.58 -2.37
N ARG A 116 4.79 13.84 -1.06
CA ARG A 116 3.73 13.40 -0.14
C ARG A 116 2.35 13.84 -0.62
N LYS A 117 2.21 15.09 -1.05
CA LYS A 117 0.93 15.67 -1.45
C LYS A 117 0.33 14.88 -2.61
N ILE A 118 1.13 14.57 -3.63
CA ILE A 118 0.67 13.77 -4.77
C ILE A 118 0.14 12.40 -4.30
N TYR A 119 0.87 11.72 -3.42
CA TYR A 119 0.44 10.41 -2.92
C TYR A 119 -0.84 10.47 -2.08
N ILE A 120 -0.97 11.47 -1.21
CA ILE A 120 -2.20 11.66 -0.41
C ILE A 120 -3.39 11.94 -1.34
N CYS A 121 -3.23 12.86 -2.30
CA CYS A 121 -4.27 13.17 -3.27
C CYS A 121 -4.72 11.94 -4.06
N VAL A 122 -3.79 11.09 -4.51
CA VAL A 122 -4.09 9.84 -5.23
C VAL A 122 -4.81 8.81 -4.34
N ILE A 123 -4.50 8.76 -3.04
CA ILE A 123 -5.17 7.85 -2.10
C ILE A 123 -6.61 8.30 -1.83
N GLU A 124 -6.83 9.62 -1.69
CA GLU A 124 -8.11 10.19 -1.27
C GLU A 124 -9.08 10.44 -2.43
N ASN A 125 -8.56 10.74 -3.63
CA ASN A 125 -9.37 11.20 -4.76
C ASN A 125 -9.26 10.25 -5.95
N VAL A 126 -10.31 9.46 -6.18
CA VAL A 126 -10.42 8.58 -7.35
C VAL A 126 -11.01 9.32 -8.55
N ASP A 127 -11.81 10.37 -8.30
CA ASP A 127 -12.30 11.26 -9.35
C ASP A 127 -11.15 12.12 -9.90
N LEU A 128 -11.08 12.25 -11.23
CA LEU A 128 -9.97 12.93 -11.89
C LEU A 128 -9.95 14.43 -11.64
N ASP A 129 -11.12 15.06 -11.51
CA ASP A 129 -11.20 16.51 -11.29
C ASP A 129 -10.91 16.83 -9.82
N GLU A 130 -11.40 16.03 -8.88
CA GLU A 130 -11.03 16.13 -7.46
C GLU A 130 -9.52 15.91 -7.25
N LEU A 131 -8.94 14.90 -7.91
CA LEU A 131 -7.50 14.63 -7.87
C LEU A 131 -6.67 15.81 -8.37
N LYS A 132 -7.04 16.38 -9.53
CA LYS A 132 -6.35 17.56 -10.08
C LYS A 132 -6.44 18.74 -9.12
N ASN A 133 -7.61 19.00 -8.57
CA ASN A 133 -7.82 20.09 -7.62
C ASN A 133 -6.95 19.90 -6.37
N CYS A 134 -6.90 18.68 -5.82
CA CYS A 134 -6.06 18.36 -4.67
C CYS A 134 -4.56 18.62 -4.95
N ILE A 135 -4.05 18.18 -6.12
CA ILE A 135 -2.65 18.37 -6.48
C ILE A 135 -2.32 19.85 -6.70
N SER A 136 -3.24 20.63 -7.28
CA SER A 136 -3.02 22.05 -7.61
C SER A 136 -3.17 23.01 -6.43
N ASN A 137 -3.94 22.67 -5.40
CA ASN A 137 -4.16 23.55 -4.24
C ASN A 137 -2.95 23.58 -3.32
N ASN A 138 -2.28 24.72 -3.16
CA ASN A 138 -1.02 24.86 -2.40
C ASN A 138 -1.20 25.03 -0.87
N ASP A 139 -2.23 24.42 -0.29
CA ASP A 139 -2.41 24.49 1.17
C ASP A 139 -1.30 23.75 1.92
#